data_AF-A0A3N5IEY5-F1
#
_entry.id   AF-A0A3N5IEY5-F1
#
_cell.length_a   1.000
_cell.length_b   1.000
_cell.length_c   1.000
_cell.angle_alpha   90.00
_cell.angle_beta   90.00
_cell.angle_gamma   90.00
#
_symmetry.space_group_name_H-M   'P 1'
#
loop_
_entity.id
_entity.type
_entity.pdbx_description
1 polymer ?
#
loop_
_entity_poly.entity_id
_entity_poly.type
_entity_poly.pdbx_seq_one_letter_code
_entity_poly.pdbx_strand_id
1 'polypeptide(L)' 'MKIQVEDLSPVRKKLSIEVEPEKVKEEWETVYRGVNKKVKMKGFRPGKVPRSLV' A
#
# COMPACT_ATOMS: atom_id res chain seq x y z
N MET A 1 -6.95 13.10 -5.85
CA MET A 1 -5.53 12.83 -6.17
C MET A 1 -4.94 14.14 -6.65
N LYS A 2 -4.05 14.76 -5.88
CA LYS A 2 -3.47 16.09 -6.17
C LYS A 2 -1.96 15.94 -6.24
N ILE A 3 -1.38 16.28 -7.39
CA ILE A 3 0.07 16.19 -7.61
C ILE A 3 0.59 17.62 -7.69
N GLN A 4 1.45 18.00 -6.75
CA GLN A 4 2.16 19.26 -6.78
C GLN A 4 3.61 18.98 -7.19
N VAL A 5 4.02 19.49 -8.33
CA VAL A 5 5.38 19.35 -8.85
C VAL A 5 6.07 20.69 -8.66
N GLU A 6 7.04 20.75 -7.74
CA GLU A 6 7.92 21.91 -7.57
C GLU A 6 9.25 21.63 -8.27
N ASP A 7 9.57 22.44 -9.28
CA ASP A 7 10.85 22.43 -9.98
C ASP A 7 11.88 23.21 -9.15
N LEU A 8 12.74 22.51 -8.40
CA LEU A 8 13.76 23.11 -7.52
C LEU A 8 15.06 23.45 -8.26
N SER A 9 15.33 22.81 -9.41
CA SER A 9 16.55 22.99 -10.23
C SER A 9 16.35 22.33 -11.61
N PRO A 10 17.09 22.70 -12.67
CA PRO A 10 17.04 22.02 -13.98
C PRO A 10 17.24 20.50 -13.93
N VAL A 11 17.80 19.96 -12.83
CA VAL A 11 18.05 18.51 -12.66
C VAL A 11 17.29 17.89 -11.48
N ARG A 12 16.54 18.66 -10.69
CA ARG A 12 15.83 18.15 -9.50
C ARG A 12 14.42 18.71 -9.41
N LYS A 13 13.44 17.80 -9.47
CA LYS A 13 12.03 18.07 -9.22
C LYS A 13 11.61 17.44 -7.90
N LYS A 14 10.82 18.15 -7.09
CA LYS A 14 10.17 17.59 -5.91
C LYS A 14 8.70 17.35 -6.24
N LEU A 15 8.30 16.09 -6.22
CA LEU A 15 6.91 15.69 -6.38
C LEU A 15 6.30 15.50 -4.98
N SER A 16 5.29 16.31 -4.68
CA SER A 16 4.41 16.12 -3.53
C SER A 16 3.09 15.53 -4.05
N ILE A 17 2.88 14.23 -3.80
CA ILE A 17 1.68 13.52 -4.23
C ILE A 17 0.75 13.38 -3.03
N GLU A 18 -0.41 14.00 -3.11
CA GLU A 18 -1.46 13.90 -2.11
C GLU A 18 -2.53 12.94 -2.64
N VAL A 19 -2.62 11.77 -2.01
CA VAL A 19 -3.57 10.71 -2.36
C VAL A 19 -4.72 10.70 -1.37
N GLU A 20 -5.94 10.55 -1.88
CA GLU A 20 -7.13 10.43 -1.04
C GLU A 20 -7.05 9.16 -0.18
N PRO A 21 -7.48 9.24 1.09
CA PRO A 21 -7.38 8.12 2.03
C PRO A 21 -8.20 6.90 1.60
N GLU A 22 -9.27 7.07 0.83
CA GLU A 22 -10.11 5.96 0.35
C GLU A 22 -9.36 5.06 -0.64
N LYS A 23 -8.68 5.65 -1.63
CA LYS A 23 -7.87 4.90 -2.60
C LYS A 23 -6.70 4.20 -1.94
N VAL A 24 -6.10 4.83 -0.93
CA VAL A 24 -5.03 4.22 -0.13
C VAL A 24 -5.59 2.99 0.59
N LYS A 25 -6.74 3.08 1.27
CA LYS A 25 -7.34 1.94 1.97
C LYS A 25 -7.66 0.77 1.04
N GLU A 26 -8.22 1.03 -0.13
CA GLU A 26 -8.55 -0.01 -1.11
C GLU A 26 -7.31 -0.74 -1.66
N GLU A 27 -6.25 0.01 -1.93
CA GLU A 27 -4.98 -0.57 -2.39
C GLU A 27 -4.32 -1.39 -1.28
N TRP A 28 -4.32 -0.87 -0.04
CA TRP A 28 -3.82 -1.58 1.13
C TRP A 28 -4.57 -2.90 1.38
N GLU A 29 -5.90 -2.89 1.27
CA GLU A 29 -6.75 -4.08 1.35
C GLU A 29 -6.37 -5.15 0.32
N THR A 30 -6.11 -4.74 -0.91
CA THR A 30 -5.74 -5.61 -2.02
C THR A 30 -4.38 -6.25 -1.80
N VAL A 31 -3.39 -5.46 -1.38
CA VAL A 31 -2.04 -5.92 -1.07
C VAL A 31 -2.08 -6.94 0.08
N TYR A 32 -2.74 -6.62 1.19
CA TYR A 32 -2.85 -7.53 2.33
C TYR A 32 -3.57 -8.82 1.99
N ARG A 33 -4.60 -8.78 1.14
CA ARG A 33 -5.28 -9.99 0.64
C ARG A 33 -4.35 -10.86 -0.19
N GLY A 34 -3.47 -10.26 -0.99
CA GLY A 34 -2.43 -10.96 -1.74
C GLY A 34 -1.39 -11.63 -0.85
N VAL A 35 -0.93 -10.93 0.19
CA VAL A 35 0.00 -11.48 1.18
C VAL A 35 -0.62 -12.64 1.94
N ASN A 36 -1.85 -12.50 2.43
CA ASN A 36 -2.54 -13.55 3.19
C ASN A 36 -2.63 -14.88 2.42
N LYS A 37 -2.90 -14.82 1.10
CA LYS A 37 -2.93 -16.01 0.23
C LYS A 37 -1.58 -16.76 0.16
N LYS A 38 -0.46 -16.05 0.33
CA LYS A 38 0.89 -16.60 0.22
C LYS A 38 1.48 -17.02 1.57
N VAL A 39 1.03 -16.41 2.66
CA VAL A 39 1.54 -16.69 4.02
C VAL A 39 1.13 -18.09 4.48
N LYS A 40 2.12 -18.86 4.92
CA LYS A 40 1.94 -20.15 5.61
C LYS A 40 2.41 -19.99 7.06
N MET A 41 1.49 -19.63 7.95
CA MET A 41 1.75 -19.51 9.39
C MET A 41 1.31 -20.79 10.11
N LYS A 42 2.16 -21.34 10.99
CA LYS A 42 1.81 -22.53 11.80
C LYS A 42 0.56 -22.22 12.64
N GLY A 43 -0.42 -23.12 12.62
CA GLY A 43 -1.70 -22.96 13.33
C GLY A 43 -2.82 -22.33 12.50
N PHE A 44 -2.54 -21.79 11.31
CA PHE A 44 -3.57 -21.24 10.42
C PHE A 44 -3.61 -21.96 9.07
N ARG A 45 -4.82 -22.13 8.54
CA ARG A 45 -5.00 -22.63 7.16
C ARG A 45 -4.45 -21.58 6.18
N PRO A 46 -3.68 -21.97 5.16
CA PRO A 46 -3.14 -21.03 4.16
C PRO A 46 -4.23 -20.11 3.60
N GLY A 47 -3.99 -18.80 3.54
CA GLY A 47 -4.98 -17.83 3.07
C GLY A 47 -6.03 -17.37 4.09
N LYS A 48 -6.01 -17.90 5.31
CA LYS A 48 -6.98 -17.57 6.39
C LYS A 48 -6.28 -17.05 7.65
N VAL A 49 -5.16 -16.37 7.49
CA VAL A 49 -4.46 -15.72 8.61
C VAL A 49 -5.13 -14.37 8.91
N PRO A 50 -5.44 -14.04 10.18
CA PRO A 50 -5.96 -12.72 10.56
C PRO A 50 -4.96 -11.60 10.23
N ARG A 51 -5.46 -10.41 9.88
CA ARG A 51 -4.63 -9.26 9.51
C ARG A 51 -3.72 -8.76 10.62
N SER A 52 -4.10 -8.95 11.88
CA SER A 52 -3.29 -8.54 13.03
C SER A 52 -1.96 -9.30 13.14
N LEU A 53 -1.78 -10.39 12.38
CA LEU A 53 -0.61 -11.26 12.43
C LEU A 53 0.18 -11.29 11.11
N VAL A 54 -0.22 -10.52 10.10
CA VAL A 54 0.37 -10.51 8.75
C VAL A 54 1.18 -9.24 8.52
#